data_AF-A0A6A4H136-F1
#
_entry.id   AF-A0A6A4H136-F1
#
_cell.length_a   1.000
_cell.length_b   1.000
_cell.length_c   1.000
_cell.angle_alpha   90.00
_cell.angle_beta   90.00
_cell.angle_gamma   90.00
#
_symmetry.space_group_name_H-M   'P 1'
#
loop_
_entity.id
_entity.type
_entity.pdbx_description
1 polymer ?
#
loop_
_entity_poly.entity_id
_entity_poly.type
_entity_poly.pdbx_seq_one_letter_code
_entity_poly.pdbx_strand_id
1 'polypeptide(L)'
;MALPQAANIDLANKLKEEGNAFFREEKYTQALEKYNEALQVGGDSAVLYSNRSACRMKLKKYAVQLDPNFVKAHARLAAAY
;
A
#
# COMPACT_ATOMS: atom_id res chain seq x y z
N MET A 1 -7.97 -20.26 19.01
CA MET A 1 -6.50 -20.13 19.08
C MET A 1 -6.00 -19.82 17.67
N ALA A 2 -5.32 -18.70 17.48
CA ALA A 2 -4.93 -18.20 16.16
C ALA A 2 -3.89 -19.11 15.50
N LEU A 3 -4.06 -19.29 14.19
CA LEU A 3 -3.32 -20.18 13.29
C LEU A 3 -1.81 -19.81 13.23
N PRO A 4 -0.93 -20.78 12.92
CA PRO A 4 0.52 -20.66 13.07
C PRO A 4 1.13 -19.56 12.19
N GLN A 5 1.53 -18.45 12.81
CA GLN A 5 2.16 -17.28 12.19
C GLN A 5 3.52 -17.54 11.49
N ALA A 6 4.12 -18.73 11.63
CA ALA A 6 5.49 -19.00 11.20
C ALA A 6 5.63 -19.62 9.79
N ALA A 7 4.55 -20.12 9.20
CA ALA A 7 4.66 -21.00 8.02
C ALA A 7 4.96 -20.28 6.70
N ASN A 8 4.81 -18.95 6.61
CA ASN A 8 4.81 -18.24 5.32
C ASN A 8 5.69 -16.99 5.28
N ILE A 9 6.75 -16.92 6.09
CA ILE A 9 7.74 -15.83 6.01
C ILE A 9 8.37 -15.78 4.59
N ASP A 10 8.57 -16.92 3.93
CA ASP A 10 9.03 -16.97 2.53
C ASP A 10 8.02 -16.33 1.57
N LEU A 11 6.74 -16.66 1.72
CA LEU A 11 5.67 -16.09 0.90
C LEU A 11 5.52 -14.57 1.13
N ALA A 12 5.59 -14.12 2.39
CA ALA A 12 5.61 -12.70 2.71
C ALA A 12 6.80 -11.96 2.07
N ASN A 13 7.98 -12.59 2.04
CA ASN A 13 9.15 -12.04 1.37
C ASN A 13 8.97 -11.96 -0.15
N LYS A 14 8.41 -13.00 -0.79
CA LYS A 14 8.07 -12.95 -2.22
C LYS A 14 7.07 -11.85 -2.55
N LEU A 15 5.99 -11.75 -1.78
CA LEU A 15 4.99 -10.69 -1.94
C LEU A 15 5.57 -9.29 -1.72
N LYS A 16 6.50 -9.14 -0.77
CA LYS A 16 7.28 -7.90 -0.57
C LYS A 16 8.12 -7.56 -1.80
N GLU A 17 8.81 -8.54 -2.38
CA GLU A 17 9.62 -8.33 -3.59
C GLU A 17 8.77 -8.01 -4.81
N GLU A 18 7.63 -8.68 -5.00
CA GLU A 18 6.63 -8.32 -6.01
C GLU A 18 6.12 -6.89 -5.80
N GLY A 19 5.78 -6.52 -4.56
CA GLY A 19 5.37 -5.17 -4.22
C GLY A 19 6.45 -4.12 -4.54
N ASN A 20 7.72 -4.45 -4.29
CA ASN A 20 8.85 -3.59 -4.66
C ASN A 20 9.00 -3.47 -6.18
N ALA A 21 8.77 -4.54 -6.94
CA ALA A 21 8.79 -4.49 -8.41
C ALA A 21 7.68 -3.55 -8.94
N PHE A 22 6.45 -3.70 -8.46
CA PHE A 22 5.35 -2.80 -8.81
C PHE A 22 5.62 -1.36 -8.38
N PHE A 23 6.27 -1.14 -7.24
CA PHE A 23 6.66 0.20 -6.79
C PHE A 23 7.65 0.86 -7.76
N ARG A 24 8.59 0.10 -8.33
CA ARG A 24 9.53 0.57 -9.35
C ARG A 24 8.85 0.86 -10.69
N GLU A 25 7.81 0.10 -11.03
CA GLU A 25 6.96 0.37 -12.19
C GLU A 25 5.95 1.51 -11.97
N GLU A 26 6.02 2.21 -10.83
CA GLU A 26 5.07 3.27 -10.43
C GLU A 26 3.61 2.78 -10.30
N LYS A 27 3.40 1.46 -10.27
CA LYS A 27 2.10 0.81 -10.05
C LYS A 27 1.82 0.70 -8.55
N TYR A 28 1.73 1.86 -7.90
CA TYR A 28 1.61 1.97 -6.45
C TYR A 28 0.35 1.29 -5.88
N THR A 29 -0.74 1.18 -6.65
CA THR A 29 -1.97 0.49 -6.23
C THR A 29 -1.72 -1.01 -6.07
N GLN A 30 -1.12 -1.64 -7.08
CA GLN A 30 -0.79 -3.07 -7.06
C GLN A 30 0.27 -3.39 -6.02
N ALA A 31 1.27 -2.50 -5.86
CA ALA A 31 2.26 -2.63 -4.80
C ALA A 31 1.61 -2.67 -3.40
N LEU A 32 0.61 -1.81 -3.17
CA LEU A 32 -0.12 -1.73 -1.91
C LEU A 32 -0.90 -3.02 -1.62
N GLU A 33 -1.55 -3.60 -2.64
CA GLU A 33 -2.25 -4.88 -2.53
C GLU A 33 -1.29 -6.00 -2.14
N LYS A 34 -0.14 -6.11 -2.82
CA LYS A 34 0.88 -7.13 -2.50
C LYS A 34 1.45 -6.99 -1.09
N TYR A 35 1.69 -5.78 -0.62
CA TYR A 35 2.11 -5.56 0.78
C TYR A 35 1.01 -5.94 1.78
N ASN A 36 -0.26 -5.78 1.43
CA ASN A 36 -1.39 -6.20 2.25
C ASN A 36 -1.50 -7.73 2.33
N GLU A 37 -1.35 -8.42 1.20
CA GLU A 37 -1.28 -9.88 1.16
C GLU A 37 -0.10 -10.38 1.99
N ALA A 38 1.06 -9.73 1.89
CA ALA A 38 2.25 -10.06 2.69
C ALA A 38 1.96 -9.97 4.20
N LEU A 39 1.25 -8.92 4.63
CA LEU A 39 0.81 -8.75 6.03
C LEU A 39 -0.20 -9.83 6.45
N GLN A 40 -1.13 -10.23 5.57
CA GLN A 40 -2.13 -11.26 5.86
C GLN A 40 -1.53 -12.66 6.05
N VAL A 41 -0.49 -12.99 5.30
CA VAL A 41 0.18 -14.30 5.40
C VAL A 41 1.15 -14.39 6.59
N GLY A 42 1.27 -13.34 7.40
CA GLY A 42 2.13 -13.29 8.58
C GLY A 42 3.44 -12.54 8.38
N GLY A 43 3.58 -11.80 7.28
CA GLY A 43 4.68 -10.87 7.06
C GLY A 43 4.55 -9.66 7.98
N ASP A 44 4.84 -9.80 9.26
CA ASP A 44 4.89 -8.68 10.18
C ASP A 44 6.30 -8.07 10.11
N SER A 45 6.46 -7.02 9.29
CA SER A 45 7.73 -6.31 9.17
C SER A 45 7.47 -4.82 9.09
N ALA A 46 8.17 -4.05 9.92
CA ALA A 46 8.12 -2.58 9.89
C ALA A 46 8.38 -2.00 8.48
N VAL A 47 9.16 -2.72 7.66
CA VAL A 47 9.43 -2.39 6.25
C VAL A 47 8.16 -2.45 5.39
N LEU A 48 7.30 -3.46 5.55
CA LEU A 48 6.06 -3.59 4.78
C LEU A 48 5.11 -2.43 5.08
N TYR A 49 4.93 -2.09 6.35
CA TYR A 49 4.14 -0.93 6.77
C TYR A 49 4.71 0.38 6.23
N SER A 50 6.04 0.54 6.24
CA SER A 50 6.71 1.73 5.70
C SER A 50 6.51 1.85 4.18
N ASN A 51 6.72 0.76 3.44
CA ASN A 51 6.54 0.75 1.98
C ASN A 51 5.07 0.98 1.58
N ARG A 52 4.13 0.40 2.32
CA ARG A 52 2.69 0.60 2.12
C ARG A 52 2.29 2.07 2.36
N SER A 53 2.88 2.71 3.37
CA SER A 53 2.69 4.14 3.63
C SER A 53 3.24 5.01 2.51
N ALA A 54 4.43 4.68 2.00
CA ALA A 54 5.02 5.37 0.85
C ALA A 54 4.14 5.23 -0.41
N CYS A 55 3.58 4.05 -0.69
CA CYS A 55 2.63 3.83 -1.79
C CYS A 55 1.41 4.75 -1.68
N ARG A 56 0.78 4.81 -0.50
CA ARG A 56 -0.38 5.69 -0.26
C ARG A 56 -0.05 7.16 -0.51
N MET A 57 1.14 7.58 -0.07
CA MET A 57 1.59 8.97 -0.26
C MET A 57 1.82 9.28 -1.74
N LYS A 58 2.40 8.35 -2.50
CA LYS A 58 2.59 8.45 -3.95
C LYS A 58 1.27 8.45 -4.71
N LEU A 59 0.33 7.55 -4.39
CA LEU A 59 -1.01 7.51 -4.98
C LEU A 59 -1.78 8.81 -4.75
N LYS A 60 -1.77 9.33 -3.51
CA LYS A 60 -2.43 10.59 -3.19
C LYS A 60 -1.83 11.74 -4.00
N LYS A 61 -0.50 11.81 -4.11
CA LYS A 61 0.18 12.81 -4.96
C LYS A 61 -0.17 12.66 -6.44
N TYR A 62 -0.22 11.43 -6.96
CA TYR A 62 -0.60 11.16 -8.35
C TYR A 62 -2.04 11.60 -8.63
N ALA A 63 -2.97 11.31 -7.72
CA ALA A 63 -4.36 11.76 -7.83
C ALA A 63 -4.47 13.29 -7.81
N VAL A 64 -3.70 13.98 -6.95
CA VAL A 64 -3.62 15.45 -6.92
C VAL A 64 -3.05 16.01 -8.22
N GLN A 65 -2.05 15.35 -8.80
CA GLN A 65 -1.37 15.82 -10.01
C GLN A 65 -2.21 15.61 -11.28
N LEU A 66 -2.94 14.48 -11.36
CA LEU A 66 -3.86 14.19 -12.47
C LEU A 66 -5.08 15.11 -12.46
N ASP A 67 -5.60 15.43 -11.27
CA ASP A 67 -6.72 16.36 -11.15
C ASP A 67 -6.57 17.25 -9.90
N PRO A 68 -5.99 18.45 -10.05
CA PRO A 68 -5.86 19.40 -8.95
C PRO A 68 -7.21 19.93 -8.43
N ASN A 69 -8.32 19.74 -9.16
CA ASN A 69 -9.67 20.08 -8.70
C ASN A 69 -10.27 18.97 -7.82
N PHE A 70 -9.83 17.71 -7.97
CA PHE A 70 -10.33 16.57 -7.19
C PHE A 70 -10.04 16.71 -5.69
N VAL A 71 -8.88 17.28 -5.33
CA VAL A 71 -8.50 17.53 -3.93
C VAL A 71 -9.34 18.64 -3.30
N LYS A 72 -9.60 19.70 -4.07
CA LYS A 72 -10.46 20.81 -3.62
C LYS A 72 -11.92 20.37 -3.50
N ALA A 73 -12.39 19.49 -4.38
CA ALA A 73 -13.75 18.94 -4.34
C ALA A 73 -13.95 18.06 -3.10
N HIS A 74 -13.02 17.14 -2.81
CA HIS A 74 -13.09 16.33 -1.59
C HIS A 74 -12.93 17.14 -0.31
N ALA A 75 -12.06 18.15 -0.29
CA ALA A 75 -11.90 19.04 0.87
C ALA A 75 -13.15 19.89 1.13
N ARG A 76 -13.88 20.32 0.08
CA ARG A 76 -15.14 21.05 0.21
C ARG A 76 -16.31 20.17 0.64
N LEU A 77 -16.38 18.92 0.18
CA LEU A 77 -17.40 17.96 0.64
C LEU A 77 -17.19 17.55 2.10
N ALA A 78 -15.94 17.41 2.55
CA ALA A 78 -15.63 17.11 3.95
C ALA A 78 -15.91 18.27 4.92
N ALA A 79 -15.98 19.51 4.42
CA ALA A 79 -16.33 20.69 5.22
C ALA A 79 -17.83 21.05 5.18
N ALA A 80 -18.64 20.27 4.43
CA ALA A 80 -20.08 20.45 4.29
C ALA A 80 -20.92 19.45 5.10
N TYR A 81 -20.26 18.60 5.91
CA TYR A 81 -20.86 17.80 6.98
C TYR A 81 -20.40 18.35 8.33
#